data_AF-A0A8C2JUT7-F1
#
_entry.id   AF-A0A8C2JUT7-F1
#
_cell.length_a   1.000
_cell.length_b   1.000
_cell.length_c   1.000
_cell.angle_alpha   90.00
_cell.angle_beta   90.00
_cell.angle_gamma   90.00
#
_symmetry.space_group_name_H-M   'P 1'
#
loop_
_entity.id
_entity.type
_entity.pdbx_description
1 polymer ?
#
loop_
_entity_poly.entity_id
_entity_poly.type
_entity_poly.pdbx_seq_one_letter_code
_entity_poly.pdbx_strand_id
1 'polypeptide(L)' 'MESNEASVQYNRWNEDNMNIQVPHSQSRLIGLYNGLCTGRLGIVMKAAVSLTVMVAIYIVGYITGYYVHRC' A
#
# COMPACT_ATOMS: atom_id res chain seq x y z
N MET A 1 1.48 3.74 67.11
CA MET A 1 1.03 2.78 66.08
C MET A 1 1.58 3.34 64.77
N GLU A 2 2.66 2.76 64.26
CA GLU A 2 3.34 3.18 63.02
C GLU A 2 2.50 2.72 61.82
N SER A 3 1.92 3.64 61.04
CA SER A 3 1.18 3.26 59.83
C SER A 3 2.19 2.79 58.79
N ASN A 4 2.18 1.48 58.52
CA ASN A 4 2.90 0.88 57.42
C ASN A 4 2.24 1.34 56.11
N GLU A 5 2.74 2.45 55.58
CA GLU A 5 2.45 2.94 54.24
C GLU A 5 3.09 1.98 53.21
N ALA A 6 2.52 0.77 53.06
CA ALA A 6 2.82 -0.12 51.95
C ALA A 6 2.29 0.57 50.68
N SER A 7 3.08 1.50 50.15
CA SER A 7 2.85 2.18 48.88
C SER A 7 3.04 1.17 47.76
N VAL A 8 2.02 0.35 47.54
CA VAL A 8 1.88 -0.40 46.30
C VAL A 8 1.70 0.64 45.20
N GLN A 9 2.81 1.08 44.61
CA GLN A 9 2.80 1.84 43.37
C GLN A 9 2.18 0.94 42.30
N TYR A 10 0.88 1.11 42.10
CA TYR A 10 0.30 0.72 40.82
C TYR A 10 1.01 1.55 39.77
N ASN A 11 1.68 0.87 38.84
CA ASN A 11 2.18 1.46 37.62
C ASN A 11 0.96 2.02 36.88
N ARG A 12 0.55 3.23 37.23
CA ARG A 12 -0.48 3.98 36.54
C ARG A 12 -0.01 4.03 35.09
N TRP A 13 -0.86 3.54 34.20
CA TRP A 13 -0.64 3.57 32.76
C TRP A 13 -0.13 4.97 32.38
N ASN A 14 1.17 5.05 32.12
CA ASN A 14 1.88 6.28 31.87
C ASN A 14 1.85 6.47 30.35
N GLU A 15 1.11 7.47 29.88
CA GLU A 15 0.89 7.72 28.44
C GLU A 15 2.22 7.98 27.71
N ASP A 16 3.22 8.46 28.43
CA ASP A 16 4.60 8.69 27.99
C ASP A 16 5.40 7.39 27.77
N ASN A 17 4.90 6.22 28.20
CA ASN A 17 5.45 4.91 27.85
C ASN A 17 4.73 4.26 26.64
N MET A 18 3.65 4.86 26.11
CA MET A 18 3.03 4.45 24.83
C MET A 18 3.76 5.06 23.64
N ASN A 19 5.09 5.06 23.63
CA ASN A 19 5.83 5.19 22.38
C ASN A 19 5.81 3.82 21.67
N ILE A 20 4.62 3.37 21.25
CA ILE A 20 4.55 2.41 20.15
C ILE A 20 5.12 3.18 18.96
N GLN A 21 6.42 3.01 18.74
CA GLN A 21 7.06 3.31 17.46
C GLN A 21 6.44 2.34 16.45
N VAL A 22 5.20 2.63 16.04
CA VAL A 22 4.73 2.17 14.74
C VAL A 22 5.77 2.72 13.78
N PRO A 23 6.42 1.88 12.95
CA PRO A 23 7.44 2.36 12.04
C PRO A 23 6.84 3.53 11.25
N HIS A 24 7.30 4.75 11.54
CA HIS A 24 6.82 5.99 10.93
C HIS A 24 7.00 5.95 9.40
N SER A 25 7.82 5.02 8.91
CA SER A 25 7.99 4.64 7.51
C SER A 25 6.75 3.98 6.90
N GLN A 26 6.00 3.15 7.62
CA GLN A 26 4.85 2.42 7.06
C GLN A 26 3.65 3.35 6.82
N SER A 27 3.40 4.29 7.73
CA SER A 27 2.32 5.29 7.57
C SER A 27 2.58 6.25 6.41
N ARG A 28 3.84 6.72 6.23
CA ARG A 28 4.21 7.55 5.07
C ARG A 28 4.15 6.79 3.76
N LEU A 29 4.63 5.54 3.73
CA LEU A 29 4.57 4.73 2.51
C LEU A 29 3.13 4.45 2.08
N ILE A 30 2.24 4.12 3.02
CA ILE A 30 0.81 3.90 2.71
C ILE A 30 0.14 5.20 2.24
N GLY A 31 0.42 6.34 2.89
CA GLY A 31 -0.09 7.64 2.46
C GLY A 31 0.39 8.06 1.08
N LEU A 32 1.68 7.83 0.78
CA LEU A 32 2.26 8.06 -0.54
C LEU A 32 1.67 7.11 -1.58
N TYR A 33 1.54 5.82 -1.27
CA TYR A 33 0.96 4.82 -2.17
C TYR A 33 -0.50 5.16 -2.51
N ASN A 34 -1.31 5.54 -1.51
CA ASN A 34 -2.69 5.94 -1.75
C ASN A 34 -2.79 7.26 -2.52
N GLY A 35 -1.94 8.24 -2.24
CA GLY A 35 -1.89 9.50 -3.00
C GLY A 35 -1.45 9.31 -4.46
N LEU A 36 -0.47 8.44 -4.70
CA LEU A 36 0.02 8.09 -6.04
C LEU A 36 -0.98 7.21 -6.81
N CYS A 37 -1.58 6.21 -6.17
CA CYS A 37 -2.50 5.27 -6.84
C CYS A 37 -3.93 5.80 -6.98
N THR A 38 -4.37 6.75 -6.14
CA THR A 38 -5.72 7.34 -6.21
C THR A 38 -5.73 8.70 -6.92
N GLY A 39 -4.57 9.36 -7.04
CA GLY A 39 -4.41 10.64 -7.73
C GLY A 39 -4.29 10.53 -9.26
N ARG A 40 -3.84 11.62 -9.90
CA ARG A 40 -3.61 11.67 -11.38
C ARG A 40 -2.73 10.53 -11.91
N LEU A 41 -1.79 10.05 -11.10
CA LEU A 41 -0.90 8.92 -11.44
C LEU A 41 -1.67 7.60 -11.59
N GLY A 42 -2.70 7.35 -10.79
CA GLY A 42 -3.56 6.17 -10.94
C GLY A 42 -4.35 6.17 -12.26
N ILE A 43 -4.81 7.35 -12.70
CA ILE A 43 -5.50 7.51 -13.99
C ILE A 43 -4.53 7.26 -15.15
N VAL A 44 -3.35 7.86 -15.09
CA VAL A 44 -2.30 7.66 -16.11
C VAL A 44 -1.86 6.21 -16.15
N MET A 45 -1.69 5.56 -15.00
CA MET A 45 -1.32 4.14 -14.91
C MET A 45 -2.41 3.24 -15.51
N LYS A 46 -3.68 3.49 -15.20
CA LYS A 46 -4.80 2.77 -15.82
C LYS A 46 -4.83 2.94 -17.34
N ALA A 47 -4.62 4.16 -17.82
CA ALA A 47 -4.58 4.43 -19.26
C ALA A 47 -3.41 3.71 -19.95
N ALA A 48 -2.21 3.75 -19.36
CA ALA A 48 -1.03 3.07 -19.88
C ALA A 48 -1.22 1.53 -19.91
N VAL A 49 -1.78 0.95 -18.83
CA VAL A 49 -2.09 -0.48 -18.78
C VAL A 49 -3.11 -0.85 -19.84
N SER A 50 -4.19 -0.08 -19.97
CA SER A 50 -5.23 -0.31 -21.00
C SER A 50 -4.65 -0.28 -22.41
N LEU A 51 -3.83 0.74 -22.72
CA LEU A 51 -3.17 0.86 -24.02
C LEU A 51 -2.25 -0.34 -24.30
N THR A 52 -1.48 -0.75 -23.30
CA THR A 52 -0.56 -1.89 -23.41
C THR A 52 -1.31 -3.19 -23.72
N VAL A 53 -2.42 -3.45 -23.02
CA VAL A 53 -3.26 -4.63 -23.25
C VAL A 53 -3.86 -4.60 -24.64
N MET A 54 -4.33 -3.44 -25.10
CA MET A 54 -4.92 -3.30 -26.43
C MET A 54 -3.92 -3.61 -27.55
N VAL A 55 -2.68 -3.11 -27.42
CA VAL A 55 -1.57 -3.42 -28.34
C VAL A 55 -1.22 -4.91 -28.30
N ALA A 56 -1.17 -5.52 -27.12
CA ALA A 56 -0.87 -6.95 -26.99
C ALA A 56 -1.91 -7.82 -27.71
N ILE A 57 -3.20 -7.54 -27.53
CA ILE A 57 -4.29 -8.26 -28.21
C ILE A 57 -4.19 -8.09 -29.72
N TYR A 58 -3.89 -6.88 -30.20
CA TYR A 58 -3.70 -6.63 -31.63
C TYR A 58 -2.56 -7.46 -32.21
N ILE A 59 -1.41 -7.51 -31.54
CA ILE A 59 -0.26 -8.32 -31.98
C ILE A 59 -0.62 -9.81 -32.00
N VAL A 60 -1.27 -10.33 -30.96
CA VAL A 60 -1.69 -11.73 -30.91
C VAL A 60 -2.67 -12.05 -32.04
N GLY A 61 -3.64 -11.17 -32.31
CA GLY A 61 -4.59 -11.33 -33.42
C GLY A 61 -3.90 -11.32 -34.78
N TYR A 62 -2.95 -10.39 -34.98
CA TYR A 62 -2.17 -10.30 -36.22
C TYR A 62 -1.36 -11.58 -36.47
N ILE A 63 -0.66 -12.06 -35.43
CA ILE A 63 0.13 -13.29 -35.50
C ILE A 63 -0.78 -14.48 -35.79
N THR A 64 -1.89 -14.62 -35.06
CA THR A 64 -2.84 -15.73 -35.24
C THR A 64 -3.44 -15.73 -36.63
N GLY A 65 -3.89 -14.57 -37.12
CA GLY A 65 -4.41 -14.41 -38.47
C GLY A 65 -3.37 -14.73 -39.53
N TYR A 66 -2.12 -14.29 -39.33
CA TYR A 66 -1.02 -14.61 -40.22
C TYR A 66 -0.77 -16.12 -40.29
N TYR A 67 -0.76 -16.82 -39.15
CA TYR A 67 -0.57 -18.27 -39.13
C TYR A 67 -1.75 -19.04 -39.74
N VAL A 68 -2.99 -18.62 -39.47
CA VAL A 68 -4.19 -19.25 -40.03
C VAL A 68 -4.28 -19.04 -41.54
N HIS A 69 -3.92 -17.87 -42.05
CA HIS A 69 -3.98 -17.55 -43.49
C HIS A 69 -2.81 -18.17 -44.28
N ARG A 70 -1.78 -18.67 -43.59
CA ARG A 70 -0.60 -19.32 -44.18
C ARG A 70 -0.69 -20.85 -44.15
N CYS A 71 -1.64 -21.41 -43.40
CA CYS A 71 -2.11 -22.80 -43.54
C CYS A 71 -3.15 -22.88 -44.67
#